data_AF-A0A8C8S4P0-F1
#
_entry.id   AF-A0A8C8S4P0-F1
#
_cell.length_a   1.000
_cell.length_b   1.000
_cell.length_c   1.000
_cell.angle_alpha   90.00
_cell.angle_beta   90.00
_cell.angle_gamma   90.00
#
_symmetry.space_group_name_H-M   'P 1'
#
loop_
_entity.id
_entity.type
_entity.pdbx_description
1 polymer ?
#
loop_
_entity_poly.entity_id
_entity_poly.type
_entity_poly.pdbx_seq_one_letter_code
_entity_poly.pdbx_strand_id
1 'polypeptide(L)'
;PLFAFFWCRSGQAAQTNVHLKGRDLLTLQNYTAEEIKQLLWVSSDLKQRIKHKGEYLPLLQGKSLAMIFEKRSTRTRLSTETGKSRPPKRSECTACKTAIR
;
A
#
# COMPACT_ATOMS: atom_id res chain seq x y z
N PRO A 1 1.60 2.45 27.43
CA PRO A 1 2.38 1.27 27.92
C PRO A 1 1.67 -0.10 27.87
N LEU A 2 0.44 -0.26 27.35
CA LEU A 2 -0.15 -1.61 27.11
C LEU A 2 -0.70 -1.84 25.69
N PHE A 3 -0.91 -0.80 24.88
CA PHE A 3 -1.45 -0.96 23.51
C PHE A 3 -0.40 -1.26 22.42
N ALA A 4 0.90 -1.14 22.73
CA ALA A 4 1.96 -1.41 21.77
C ALA A 4 2.34 -2.91 21.68
N PHE A 5 1.96 -3.72 22.69
CA PHE A 5 2.33 -5.13 22.76
C PHE A 5 1.39 -6.06 22.00
N PHE A 6 0.20 -5.59 21.60
CA PHE A 6 -0.79 -6.43 20.93
C PHE A 6 -0.53 -6.60 19.42
N TRP A 7 0.27 -5.71 18.80
CA TRP A 7 0.59 -5.76 17.37
C TRP A 7 1.97 -6.38 17.09
N CYS A 8 2.35 -7.40 17.86
CA CYS A 8 3.53 -8.21 17.54
C CYS A 8 3.23 -9.71 17.70
N ARG A 9 2.05 -10.15 17.24
CA ARG A 9 1.89 -11.55 16.82
C ARG A 9 2.15 -11.59 15.33
N SER A 10 3.44 -11.57 14.98
CA SER A 10 3.95 -11.89 13.66
C SER A 10 3.57 -13.34 13.33
N GLY A 11 2.34 -13.52 12.86
CA GLY A 11 1.93 -14.75 12.19
C GLY A 11 2.83 -14.93 10.96
N GLN A 12 3.63 -15.98 10.99
CA GLN A 12 4.39 -16.45 9.83
C GLN A 12 3.42 -16.62 8.66
N ALA A 13 3.75 -16.03 7.51
CA ALA A 13 3.05 -16.32 6.27
C ALA A 13 3.23 -17.81 5.98
N ALA A 14 2.15 -18.58 6.11
CA ALA A 14 2.07 -19.87 5.43
C ALA A 14 2.28 -19.57 3.94
N GLN A 15 3.36 -20.09 3.35
CA GLN A 15 3.65 -19.97 1.94
C GLN A 15 2.60 -20.77 1.16
N THR A 16 1.44 -20.17 0.90
CA THR A 16 0.47 -20.71 -0.05
C THR A 16 0.88 -20.23 -1.44
N ASN A 17 0.91 -21.13 -2.42
CA ASN A 17 1.29 -20.83 -3.80
C ASN A 17 0.19 -19.98 -4.46
N VAL A 18 0.20 -18.68 -4.17
CA VAL A 18 -0.85 -17.74 -4.54
C VAL A 18 -0.40 -16.93 -5.75
N HIS A 19 -0.97 -17.27 -6.91
CA HIS A 19 -0.64 -16.63 -8.19
C HIS A 19 -1.61 -15.49 -8.52
N LEU A 20 -1.29 -14.28 -8.05
CA LEU A 20 -2.08 -13.06 -8.31
C LEU A 20 -1.57 -12.23 -9.51
N LYS A 21 -0.44 -12.63 -10.11
CA LYS A 21 0.14 -11.90 -11.25
C LYS A 21 -0.78 -12.03 -12.48
N GLY A 22 -1.16 -10.90 -13.07
CA GLY A 22 -2.01 -10.85 -14.26
C GLY A 22 -3.51 -11.05 -13.98
N ARG A 23 -3.93 -10.99 -12.71
CA ARG A 23 -5.36 -11.02 -12.34
C ARG A 23 -5.90 -9.63 -12.06
N ASP A 24 -7.17 -9.42 -12.41
CA ASP A 24 -7.89 -8.17 -12.17
C ASP A 24 -8.66 -8.21 -10.84
N LEU A 25 -8.54 -7.13 -10.05
CA LEU A 25 -9.23 -6.95 -8.77
C LEU A 25 -10.57 -6.22 -8.99
N LEU A 26 -11.53 -6.84 -9.70
CA LEU A 26 -12.86 -6.25 -9.95
C LEU A 26 -13.81 -6.42 -8.76
N THR A 27 -13.90 -7.63 -8.22
CA THR A 27 -14.79 -7.97 -7.09
C THR A 27 -14.05 -8.85 -6.08
N LEU A 28 -14.38 -8.69 -4.79
CA LEU A 28 -13.79 -9.48 -3.70
C LEU A 28 -14.27 -10.93 -3.68
N GLN A 29 -15.38 -11.25 -4.35
CA GLN A 29 -15.95 -12.60 -4.40
C GLN A 29 -15.12 -13.57 -5.25
N ASN A 30 -14.31 -13.04 -6.17
CA ASN A 30 -13.45 -13.84 -7.05
C ASN A 30 -12.15 -14.30 -6.36
N TYR A 31 -11.94 -13.91 -5.11
CA TYR A 31 -10.72 -14.20 -4.35
C TYR A 31 -11.03 -15.14 -3.19
N THR A 32 -10.13 -16.10 -2.98
CA THR A 32 -10.26 -17.01 -1.84
C THR A 32 -9.84 -16.30 -0.54
N ALA A 33 -10.33 -16.82 0.59
CA ALA A 33 -9.96 -16.28 1.90
C ALA A 33 -8.44 -16.32 2.15
N GLU A 34 -7.72 -17.27 1.57
CA GLU A 34 -6.26 -17.38 1.68
C GLU A 34 -5.55 -16.29 0.88
N GLU A 35 -5.99 -16.03 -0.36
CA GLU A 35 -5.44 -14.97 -1.22
C GLU A 35 -5.61 -13.59 -0.56
N ILE A 36 -6.78 -13.35 0.04
CA ILE A 36 -7.06 -12.10 0.77
C ILE A 36 -6.15 -11.97 2.00
N LYS A 37 -5.97 -13.07 2.77
CA LYS A 37 -5.06 -13.07 3.93
C LYS A 37 -3.62 -12.79 3.50
N GLN A 38 -3.14 -13.37 2.40
CA GLN A 38 -1.83 -13.07 1.83
C GLN A 38 -1.70 -11.58 1.48
N LEU A 39 -2.70 -11.00 0.82
CA LEU A 39 -2.71 -9.58 0.46
C LEU A 39 -2.61 -8.66 1.69
N LEU A 40 -3.36 -8.98 2.74
CA LEU A 40 -3.31 -8.24 4.01
C LEU A 40 -1.97 -8.39 4.73
N TRP A 41 -1.37 -9.58 4.70
CA TRP A 41 -0.06 -9.84 5.29
C TRP A 41 1.03 -9.03 4.58
N VAL A 42 1.06 -9.05 3.24
CA VAL A 42 1.99 -8.25 2.43
C VAL A 42 1.79 -6.75 2.71
N SER A 43 0.55 -6.30 2.83
CA SER A 43 0.23 -4.90 3.15
C SER A 43 0.81 -4.48 4.51
N SER A 44 0.70 -5.35 5.53
CA SER A 44 1.24 -5.11 6.87
C SER A 44 2.77 -5.11 6.87
N ASP A 45 3.38 -6.06 6.17
CA ASP A 45 4.84 -6.17 6.04
C ASP A 45 5.43 -4.94 5.33
N LEU A 46 4.84 -4.51 4.21
CA LEU A 46 5.25 -3.27 3.52
C LEU A 46 5.10 -2.04 4.41
N LYS A 47 4.00 -1.92 5.14
CA LYS A 47 3.80 -0.83 6.10
C LYS A 47 4.88 -0.87 7.20
N GLN A 48 5.24 -2.05 7.70
CA GLN A 48 6.28 -2.21 8.71
C GLN A 48 7.65 -1.80 8.18
N ARG A 49 8.04 -2.30 7.00
CA ARG A 49 9.33 -1.97 6.36
C ARG A 49 9.44 -0.48 6.03
N ILE A 50 8.41 0.11 5.43
CA ILE A 50 8.43 1.52 5.01
C ILE A 50 8.31 2.47 6.22
N LYS A 51 7.42 2.19 7.17
CA LYS A 51 7.12 3.12 8.28
C LYS A 51 8.06 2.95 9.47
N HIS A 52 8.40 1.71 9.83
CA HIS A 52 9.16 1.41 11.05
C HIS A 52 10.66 1.23 10.77
N LYS A 53 11.02 0.57 9.66
CA LYS A 53 12.44 0.39 9.30
C LYS A 53 12.97 1.51 8.40
N GLY A 54 12.09 2.27 7.75
CA GLY A 54 12.48 3.34 6.82
C GLY A 54 13.13 2.83 5.53
N GLU A 55 12.94 1.54 5.21
CA GLU A 55 13.52 0.92 4.03
C GLU A 55 12.87 1.45 2.74
N TYR A 56 13.70 1.78 1.75
CA TYR A 56 13.24 2.08 0.39
C TYR A 56 13.21 0.80 -0.44
N LEU A 57 12.04 0.47 -0.96
CA LEU A 57 11.82 -0.72 -1.78
C LEU A 57 11.34 -0.26 -3.17
N PRO A 58 12.21 -0.22 -4.20
CA PRO A 58 11.83 0.16 -5.56
C PRO A 58 11.05 -0.96 -6.29
N LEU A 59 9.98 -1.48 -5.69
CA LEU A 59 9.24 -2.67 -6.14
C LEU A 59 8.61 -2.53 -7.54
N LEU A 60 8.28 -1.30 -7.95
CA LEU A 60 7.66 -1.03 -9.25
C LEU A 60 8.52 -0.11 -10.13
N GLN A 61 9.84 -0.07 -9.96
CA GLN A 61 10.71 0.72 -10.82
C GLN A 61 10.60 0.24 -12.28
N GLY A 62 10.51 1.18 -13.23
CA GLY A 62 10.34 0.89 -14.66
C GLY A 62 8.93 0.48 -15.09
N LYS A 63 7.94 0.41 -14.19
CA LYS A 63 6.54 0.14 -14.54
C LYS A 63 5.69 1.41 -14.48
N SER A 64 4.96 1.69 -15.55
CA SER A 64 3.98 2.78 -15.63
C SER A 64 2.59 2.29 -15.22
N LEU A 65 1.82 3.15 -14.55
CA LEU A 65 0.45 2.86 -14.12
C LEU A 65 -0.48 3.92 -14.71
N ALA A 66 -1.50 3.48 -15.46
CA ALA A 66 -2.55 4.35 -15.98
C ALA A 66 -3.77 4.29 -15.04
N MET A 67 -4.35 5.45 -14.72
CA MET A 67 -5.56 5.55 -13.89
C MET A 67 -6.65 6.27 -14.68
N ILE A 68 -7.84 5.67 -14.75
CA ILE A 68 -9.02 6.25 -15.41
C ILE A 68 -10.11 6.42 -14.35
N PHE A 69 -10.62 7.65 -14.21
CA PHE A 69 -11.69 7.98 -13.26
C PHE A 69 -12.78 8.79 -13.97
N GLU A 70 -13.96 8.20 -14.15
CA GLU A 70 -15.13 8.89 -14.71
C GLU A 70 -15.62 10.01 -13.78
N LYS A 71 -15.70 9.73 -12.47
CA LYS A 71 -15.98 10.72 -11.42
C LYS A 71 -14.72 11.07 -10.65
N ARG A 72 -14.49 12.36 -10.40
CA ARG A 72 -13.33 12.81 -9.62
C ARG A 72 -13.37 12.24 -8.19
N SER A 73 -12.48 11.31 -7.89
CA SER A 73 -12.20 10.80 -6.54
C SER A 73 -10.79 11.18 -6.10
N THR A 74 -10.69 12.19 -5.23
CA THR A 74 -9.40 12.69 -4.72
C THR A 74 -8.73 11.70 -3.77
N ARG A 75 -9.51 11.04 -2.92
CA ARG A 75 -9.00 10.05 -1.95
C ARG A 75 -8.38 8.83 -2.63
N THR A 76 -9.01 8.33 -3.68
CA THR A 76 -8.53 7.15 -4.44
C THR A 76 -7.34 7.48 -5.32
N ARG A 77 -7.34 8.67 -5.95
CA ARG A 77 -6.21 9.12 -6.77
C ARG A 77 -4.96 9.28 -5.91
N LEU A 78 -5.05 10.07 -4.83
CA LEU A 78 -3.91 10.35 -3.97
C LEU A 78 -3.37 9.10 -3.27
N SER A 79 -4.24 8.17 -2.87
CA SER A 79 -3.78 6.92 -2.25
C SER A 79 -3.00 6.04 -3.23
N THR A 80 -3.45 5.96 -4.48
CA THR A 80 -2.79 5.17 -5.54
C THR A 80 -1.47 5.81 -5.97
N GLU A 81 -1.46 7.14 -6.16
CA GLU A 81 -0.24 7.90 -6.46
C GLU A 81 0.78 7.78 -5.33
N THR A 82 0.36 7.91 -4.07
CA THR A 82 1.25 7.77 -2.92
C THR A 82 1.78 6.35 -2.80
N GLY A 83 0.94 5.33 -3.03
CA GLY A 83 1.37 3.94 -3.01
C GLY A 83 2.45 3.62 -4.06
N LYS A 84 2.35 4.25 -5.24
CA LYS A 84 3.31 4.08 -6.35
C LYS A 84 4.58 4.90 -6.20
N SER A 85 4.46 6.14 -5.71
CA SER A 85 5.54 7.13 -5.74
C SER A 85 6.37 7.18 -4.47
N ARG A 86 5.83 6.80 -3.30
CA ARG A 86 6.43 7.10 -1.98
C ARG A 86 7.92 6.70 -1.90
N PRO A 87 8.84 7.67 -1.94
CA PRO A 87 10.23 7.50 -1.51
C PRO A 87 10.30 7.62 0.03
N PRO A 88 11.41 7.21 0.68
CA PRO A 88 11.58 7.43 2.12
C PRO A 88 11.46 8.93 2.42
N LYS A 89 10.87 9.24 3.57
CA LYS A 89 10.35 10.56 3.96
C LYS A 89 11.18 11.76 3.45
N ARG A 90 10.54 12.62 2.65
CA ARG A 90 10.51 14.05 2.97
C ARG A 90 9.05 14.45 3.14
N SER A 91 8.66 14.65 4.39
CA SER A 91 7.38 15.26 4.74
C SER A 91 7.41 16.72 4.30
N GLU A 92 6.88 16.99 3.12
CA GLU A 92 6.42 18.33 2.77
C GLU A 92 5.22 18.19 1.84
N CYS A 93 4.02 18.29 2.42
CA CYS A 93 2.84 18.66 1.65
C CYS A 93 3.02 20.13 1.25
N THR A 94 3.70 20.40 0.14
CA THR A 94 3.73 21.73 -0.47
C THR A 94 2.42 21.99 -1.22
N ALA A 95 1.29 21.88 -0.52
CA ALA A 95 -0.04 22.15 -1.05
C ALA A 95 -0.81 23.22 -0.25
N CYS A 96 -0.20 23.82 0.79
CA CYS A 96 -0.82 24.90 1.58
C CYS A 96 0.08 26.12 1.83
N LYS A 97 1.05 26.43 0.96
CA LYS A 97 1.81 27.70 1.02
C LYS A 97 1.53 28.59 -0.20
N THR A 98 0.25 28.81 -0.49
CA THR A 98 -0.18 29.96 -1.31
C THR A 98 -1.49 30.52 -0.76
N ALA A 99 -1.47 30.93 0.50
CA ALA A 99 -2.48 31.79 1.10
C ALA A 99 -1.75 32.64 2.14
N ILE A 100 -1.31 33.81 1.66
CA ILE A 100 -0.97 35.09 2.30
C ILE A 100 -0.14 35.81 1.24
N ARG A 101 -0.85 36.43 0.31
CA ARG A 101 -0.53 37.77 -0.14
C ARG A 101 -1.64 38.65 0.40
#